data_AF-A0A7L0XHE6-F1
#
_entry.id   AF-A0A7L0XHE6-F1
#
_cell.length_a   1.000
_cell.length_b   1.000
_cell.length_c   1.000
_cell.angle_alpha   90.00
_cell.angle_beta   90.00
_cell.angle_gamma   90.00
#
_symmetry.space_group_name_H-M   'P 1'
#
loop_
_entity.id
_entity.type
_entity.pdbx_description
1 polymer ?
#
loop_
_entity_poly.entity_id
_entity_poly.type
_entity_poly.pdbx_seq_one_letter_code
_entity_poly.pdbx_strand_id
1 'polypeptide(L)' 'ALGFGRTGTLLGCYVGKQRGLSGAEAVREIRRLRPGSIETPEQEQAVIRFCDALRCGTNP' A
#
# COMPACT_ATOMS: atom_id res chain seq x y z
N ALA A 1 18.61 -7.72 3.62
CA ALA A 1 18.08 -6.76 4.60
C ALA A 1 16.74 -7.28 5.12
N LEU A 2 16.57 -7.42 6.44
CA LEU A 2 15.36 -7.98 7.03
C LEU A 2 14.36 -6.85 7.30
N GLY A 3 13.11 -6.96 6.80
CA GLY A 3 12.03 -6.02 7.13
C GLY A 3 11.51 -5.13 6.00
N PHE A 4 11.92 -5.36 4.75
CA PHE A 4 11.40 -4.57 3.62
C PHE A 4 9.95 -4.93 3.27
N GLY A 5 9.60 -6.20 3.10
CA GLY A 5 8.27 -6.61 2.66
C GLY A 5 7.17 -6.31 3.67
N ARG A 6 7.29 -6.74 4.93
CA ARG A 6 6.24 -6.52 5.94
C ARG A 6 6.06 -5.05 6.31
N THR A 7 7.16 -4.35 6.64
CA THR A 7 7.10 -2.93 6.99
C THR A 7 6.68 -2.09 5.78
N GLY A 8 7.21 -2.40 4.60
CA GLY A 8 6.85 -1.67 3.38
C GLY A 8 5.41 -1.93 2.92
N THR A 9 4.84 -3.11 3.19
CA THR A 9 3.39 -3.37 3.01
C THR A 9 2.56 -2.46 3.91
N LEU A 10 2.87 -2.38 5.22
CA LEU A 10 2.15 -1.48 6.13
C LEU A 10 2.32 -0.01 5.77
N LEU A 11 3.53 0.41 5.35
CA LEU A 11 3.75 1.76 4.86
C LEU A 11 2.96 2.05 3.58
N GLY A 12 2.84 1.08 2.67
CA GLY A 12 1.97 1.18 1.49
C GLY A 12 0.52 1.44 1.87
N CYS A 13 -0.03 0.65 2.80
CA CYS A 13 -1.37 0.87 3.35
C CYS A 13 -1.52 2.25 3.99
N TYR A 14 -0.54 2.67 4.80
CA TYR A 14 -0.56 3.96 5.48
C TYR A 14 -0.54 5.13 4.51
N VAL A 15 0.38 5.13 3.53
CA VAL A 15 0.47 6.17 2.50
C VAL A 15 -0.81 6.22 1.68
N GLY A 16 -1.35 5.07 1.29
CA GLY A 16 -2.61 4.97 0.56
C GLY A 16 -3.77 5.62 1.31
N LYS A 17 -3.95 5.26 2.59
CA LYS A 17 -4.97 5.87 3.47
C LYS A 17 -4.78 7.37 3.64
N GLN A 18 -3.57 7.82 3.97
CA GLN A 18 -3.30 9.23 4.27
C GLN A 18 -3.50 10.15 3.07
N ARG A 19 -3.30 9.63 1.85
CA ARG A 19 -3.37 10.41 0.63
C ARG A 19 -4.62 10.11 -0.22
N GLY A 20 -5.53 9.26 0.27
CA GLY A 20 -6.74 8.89 -0.45
C GLY A 20 -6.47 8.18 -1.79
N LEU A 21 -5.35 7.45 -1.90
CA LEU A 21 -4.94 6.78 -3.13
C LEU A 21 -5.72 5.47 -3.33
N SER A 22 -5.90 5.06 -4.58
CA SER A 22 -6.26 3.67 -4.89
C SER A 22 -5.14 2.71 -4.48
N GLY A 23 -5.47 1.43 -4.39
CA GLY A 23 -4.49 0.37 -4.11
C GLY A 23 -3.25 0.44 -5.00
N ALA A 24 -3.45 0.53 -6.31
CA ALA A 24 -2.36 0.56 -7.29
C ALA A 24 -1.50 1.83 -7.18
N GLU A 25 -2.12 2.97 -6.88
CA GLU A 25 -1.41 4.23 -6.66
C GLU A 25 -0.57 4.20 -5.38
N ALA A 26 -1.10 3.61 -4.30
CA ALA A 26 -0.38 3.45 -3.04
C ALA A 26 0.88 2.58 -3.21
N VAL A 27 0.78 1.47 -3.95
CA VAL A 27 1.91 0.59 -4.29
C VAL A 27 2.98 1.34 -5.09
N ARG A 28 2.55 2.09 -6.11
CA ARG A 28 3.46 2.89 -6.94
C ARG A 28 4.17 3.95 -6.10
N GLU A 29 3.43 4.63 -5.24
CA GLU A 29 3.97 5.71 -4.42
C GLU A 29 4.94 5.19 -3.35
N ILE A 30 4.64 4.07 -2.69
CA ILE A 30 5.59 3.53 -1.70
C ILE A 30 6.87 3.00 -2.36
N ARG A 31 6.80 2.42 -3.57
CA ARG A 31 7.99 2.04 -4.33
C ARG A 31 8.82 3.26 -4.76
N ARG A 32 8.17 4.38 -5.08
CA ARG A 32 8.84 5.66 -5.39
C ARG A 32 9.52 6.27 -4.16
N LEU A 33 8.84 6.30 -3.02
CA LEU A 33 9.35 6.86 -1.77
C LEU A 33 10.46 5.99 -1.15
N ARG A 34 10.31 4.67 -1.24
CA ARG A 34 11.21 3.70 -0.63
C ARG A 34 11.29 2.45 -1.51
N PRO A 35 12.23 2.42 -2.47
CA PRO A 35 12.45 1.25 -3.33
C PRO A 35 12.62 -0.04 -2.53
N GLY A 36 12.04 -1.14 -3.05
CA GLY A 36 12.08 -2.46 -2.41
C GLY A 36 11.04 -2.69 -1.29
N SER A 37 10.13 -1.73 -1.01
CA SER A 37 9.14 -1.87 0.08
C SER A 37 8.08 -2.97 -0.14
N ILE A 38 7.85 -3.43 -1.36
CA ILE A 38 6.92 -4.52 -1.65
C ILE A 38 7.67 -5.54 -2.49
N GLU A 39 7.83 -6.74 -1.93
CA GLU A 39 8.71 -7.80 -2.43
C GLU A 39 7.93 -8.92 -3.12
N THR A 40 6.65 -9.13 -2.75
CA THR A 40 5.83 -10.22 -3.30
C THR A 40 4.46 -9.76 -3.82
N PRO A 41 3.84 -10.50 -4.75
CA PRO A 41 2.49 -10.21 -5.23
C PRO A 41 1.43 -10.21 -4.11
N GLU A 42 1.59 -11.06 -3.09
CA GLU A 42 0.64 -11.16 -1.97
C GLU A 42 0.66 -9.89 -1.11
N GLN A 43 1.84 -9.30 -0.93
CA GLN A 43 2.01 -8.01 -0.26
C GLN A 43 1.38 -6.88 -1.06
N GLU A 44 1.60 -6.86 -2.37
CA GLU A 44 0.97 -5.90 -3.28
C GLU A 44 -0.57 -5.98 -3.19
N GLN A 45 -1.10 -7.20 -3.27
CA GLN A 45 -2.53 -7.43 -3.18
C GLN A 45 -3.12 -7.06 -1.81
N ALA A 46 -2.34 -7.20 -0.73
CA ALA A 46 -2.76 -6.75 0.60
C ALA A 46 -2.94 -5.22 0.66
N VAL A 47 -2.00 -4.45 0.09
CA VAL A 47 -2.13 -2.99 -0.01
C VAL A 47 -3.33 -2.61 -0.87
N ILE A 48 -3.53 -3.29 -2.00
CA ILE A 48 -4.64 -3.02 -2.92
C ILE A 48 -5.98 -3.21 -2.22
N ARG A 49 -6.20 -4.40 -1.64
CA ARG A 49 -7.45 -4.71 -0.93
C ARG A 49 -7.72 -3.74 0.21
N PHE A 50 -6.68 -3.36 0.96
CA PHE A 50 -6.83 -2.42 2.07
C PHE A 50 -7.30 -1.04 1.59
N CYS A 51 -6.62 -0.46 0.59
CA CYS A 51 -6.95 0.88 0.11
C CYS A 51 -8.31 0.92 -0.59
N ASP A 52 -8.63 -0.10 -1.38
CA ASP A 52 -9.92 -0.18 -2.09
C ASP A 52 -11.07 -0.38 -1.10
N ALA A 53 -10.89 -1.19 -0.05
CA ALA A 53 -11.88 -1.37 1.02
C ALA A 53 -12.16 -0.06 1.78
N LEU A 54 -11.13 0.76 2.04
CA LEU A 54 -11.32 2.08 2.65
C LEU A 54 -12.15 3.01 1.78
N ARG A 55 -11.98 2.95 0.45
CA ARG A 55 -12.73 3.78 -0.51
C ARG A 55 -14.17 3.33 -0.68
N CYS A 56 -14.46 2.03 -0.56
CA CYS A 56 -15.83 1.51 -0.55
C CYS A 56 -16.56 1.79 0.79
N GLY A 57 -15.82 1.96 1.89
CA GLY A 57 -16.37 2.24 3.22
C GLY A 57 -16.62 3.72 3.53
N THR A 58 -16.08 4.64 2.75
CA THR A 58 -16.39 6.07 2.82
C THR A 58 -17.56 6.40 1.88
N ASN A 59 -18.79 6.24 2.38
CA ASN A 59 -19.95 6.96 1.81
C ASN A 59 -19.87 8.44 2.25
N PRO A 60 -20.38 9.39 1.45
CA PRO A 60 -20.18 10.83 1.62
C PRO A 60 -20.75 11.41 2.91
#